data_AF-A0A2M6ITI4-F1
#
_entry.id   AF-A0A2M6ITI4-F1
#
_cell.length_a   1.000
_cell.length_b   1.000
_cell.length_c   1.000
_cell.angle_alpha   90.00
_cell.angle_beta   90.00
_cell.angle_gamma   90.00
#
_symmetry.space_group_name_H-M   'P 1'
#
loop_
_entity.id
_entity.type
_entity.pdbx_description
1 polymer ?
#
loop_
_entity_poly.entity_id
_entity_poly.type
_entity_poly.pdbx_seq_one_letter_code
_entity_poly.pdbx_strand_id
1 'polypeptide(L)'
;LAFHYSLNKWGIIPSFLTFVTLSLNNIFIWRVRSGNLDALSTLFIFLVYFVTISHYKYRHIFLGVLFSAIYLTKASLMGLPFVIFCSYEIIYRSRDIKIYWKRYLQMVLIIVVFVGGWLTLSSLKVGISFVKYYLFASDQGVMKLSLEFFKSNYLWHVYYSLQRRFFFVFCLGIIFLIPKIKLGSNFLLLVNGLALILFLSFTERDNNWYLLPSVPFWSLIIGYGTFRFINLIPKIKYFLIITVLIPTLYVSQKTYRENIIPIIQANSGSQLKEAAIYISKNSDPNDVVVRLD
;
A
#
# COMPACT_ATOMS: atom_id res chain seq x y z
N LEU A 1 -10.50 3.47 -7.23
CA LEU A 1 -10.97 2.34 -6.39
C LEU A 1 -11.37 2.76 -4.98
N ALA A 2 -10.46 3.30 -4.15
CA ALA A 2 -10.74 3.68 -2.77
C ALA A 2 -11.92 4.66 -2.63
N PHE A 3 -11.92 5.75 -3.43
CA PHE A 3 -13.01 6.72 -3.48
C PHE A 3 -14.37 6.06 -3.79
N HIS A 4 -14.43 5.28 -4.87
CA HIS A 4 -15.67 4.62 -5.30
C HIS A 4 -16.19 3.63 -4.25
N TYR A 5 -15.30 2.84 -3.64
CA TYR A 5 -15.68 1.95 -2.55
C TYR A 5 -16.25 2.72 -1.34
N SER A 6 -15.57 3.78 -0.93
CA SER A 6 -15.98 4.65 0.19
C SER A 6 -17.32 5.34 -0.10
N LEU A 7 -17.53 5.82 -1.33
CA LEU A 7 -18.78 6.45 -1.78
C LEU A 7 -19.96 5.49 -1.66
N ASN A 8 -19.82 4.28 -2.20
CA ASN A 8 -20.88 3.27 -2.18
C ASN A 8 -21.19 2.76 -0.77
N LYS A 9 -20.19 2.72 0.14
CA LYS A 9 -20.34 2.17 1.49
C LYS A 9 -20.77 3.22 2.52
N TRP A 10 -20.27 4.45 2.41
CA TRP A 10 -20.30 5.43 3.49
C TRP A 10 -20.80 6.81 3.05
N GLY A 11 -20.96 7.06 1.75
CA GLY A 11 -21.47 8.30 1.18
C GLY A 11 -20.39 9.33 0.86
N ILE A 12 -20.84 10.52 0.42
CA ILE A 12 -19.99 11.52 -0.24
C ILE A 12 -18.91 12.10 0.69
N ILE A 13 -19.23 12.46 1.93
CA ILE A 13 -18.27 13.12 2.84
C ILE A 13 -17.13 12.18 3.25
N PRO A 14 -17.38 10.94 3.70
CA PRO A 14 -16.32 9.94 3.90
C PRO A 14 -15.49 9.68 2.65
N SER A 15 -16.13 9.61 1.48
CA SER A 15 -15.43 9.37 0.21
C SER A 15 -14.49 10.51 -0.16
N PHE A 16 -14.92 11.76 0.08
CA PHE A 16 -14.09 12.94 -0.11
C PHE A 16 -12.85 12.89 0.79
N LEU A 17 -12.99 12.55 2.07
CA LEU A 17 -11.83 12.42 2.97
C LEU A 17 -10.90 11.26 2.59
N THR A 18 -11.46 10.11 2.17
CA THR A 18 -10.66 9.01 1.60
C THR A 18 -9.87 9.48 0.38
N PHE A 19 -10.49 10.24 -0.52
CA PHE A 19 -9.81 10.75 -1.71
C PHE A 19 -8.72 11.78 -1.38
N VAL A 20 -9.05 12.77 -0.55
CA VAL A 20 -8.13 13.84 -0.13
C VAL A 20 -6.89 13.27 0.55
N THR A 21 -7.08 12.35 1.49
CA THR A 21 -5.97 11.76 2.25
C THR A 21 -5.02 10.96 1.37
N LEU A 22 -5.53 10.29 0.33
CA LEU A 22 -4.70 9.56 -0.63
C LEU A 22 -4.01 10.51 -1.62
N SER A 23 -4.78 11.43 -2.21
CA SER A 23 -4.33 12.30 -3.30
C SER A 23 -3.40 13.42 -2.84
N LEU A 24 -3.39 13.73 -1.54
CA LEU A 24 -2.49 14.70 -0.94
C LEU A 24 -1.42 14.05 -0.04
N ASN A 25 -1.28 12.73 -0.07
CA ASN A 25 -0.18 12.07 0.64
C ASN A 25 1.12 12.28 -0.16
N ASN A 26 2.07 13.04 0.42
CA ASN A 26 3.32 13.41 -0.25
C ASN A 26 4.10 12.18 -0.75
N ILE A 27 4.22 11.14 0.10
CA ILE A 27 4.97 9.93 -0.24
C ILE A 27 4.26 9.21 -1.39
N PHE A 28 2.94 9.07 -1.32
CA PHE A 28 2.14 8.42 -2.37
C PHE A 28 2.29 9.12 -3.71
N ILE A 29 2.13 10.45 -3.77
CA ILE A 29 2.23 11.20 -5.01
C ILE A 29 3.65 11.18 -5.58
N TRP A 30 4.68 11.35 -4.75
CA TRP A 30 6.08 11.22 -5.19
C TRP A 30 6.36 9.83 -5.78
N ARG A 31 5.87 8.80 -5.07
CA ARG A 31 5.75 7.38 -5.44
C ARG A 31 5.29 7.17 -6.88
N VAL A 32 4.03 7.52 -7.07
CA VAL A 32 3.28 7.27 -8.30
C VAL A 32 3.85 8.09 -9.46
N ARG A 33 4.23 9.35 -9.23
CA ARG A 33 4.80 10.22 -10.27
C ARG A 33 6.10 9.68 -10.84
N SER A 34 6.96 9.09 -10.01
CA SER A 34 8.25 8.55 -10.43
C SER A 34 8.16 7.20 -11.16
N GLY A 35 6.96 6.64 -11.36
CA GLY A 35 6.80 5.33 -12.00
C GLY A 35 7.40 4.18 -11.21
N ASN A 36 7.52 4.33 -9.88
CA ASN A 36 8.23 3.37 -9.03
C ASN A 36 7.45 2.04 -8.87
N LEU A 37 8.19 0.92 -8.84
CA LEU A 37 7.66 -0.42 -8.56
C LEU A 37 6.92 -0.50 -7.22
N ASP A 38 7.26 0.35 -6.24
CA ASP A 38 6.55 0.45 -4.97
C ASP A 38 5.07 0.86 -5.18
N ALA A 39 4.80 1.78 -6.12
CA ALA A 39 3.45 2.23 -6.43
C ALA A 39 2.63 1.15 -7.15
N LEU A 40 3.26 0.42 -8.08
CA LEU A 40 2.63 -0.71 -8.76
C LEU A 40 2.30 -1.85 -7.79
N SER A 41 3.24 -2.17 -6.89
CA SER A 41 3.05 -3.18 -5.83
C SER A 41 1.93 -2.75 -4.88
N THR A 42 1.84 -1.46 -4.55
CA THR A 42 0.74 -0.90 -3.74
C THR A 42 -0.61 -1.10 -4.40
N LEU A 43 -0.72 -0.90 -5.72
CA LEU A 43 -1.95 -1.17 -6.47
C LEU A 43 -2.34 -2.65 -6.41
N PHE A 44 -1.38 -3.56 -6.64
CA PHE A 44 -1.66 -5.00 -6.58
C PHE A 44 -2.08 -5.46 -5.18
N ILE A 45 -1.42 -4.98 -4.12
CA ILE A 45 -1.81 -5.26 -2.73
C ILE A 45 -3.23 -4.74 -2.45
N PHE A 46 -3.56 -3.55 -2.95
CA PHE A 46 -4.89 -2.99 -2.79
C PHE A 46 -5.96 -3.78 -3.57
N LEU A 47 -5.62 -4.33 -4.74
CA LEU A 47 -6.49 -5.23 -5.48
C LEU A 47 -6.66 -6.57 -4.76
N VAL A 48 -5.61 -7.14 -4.15
CA VAL A 48 -5.70 -8.36 -3.32
C VAL A 48 -6.75 -8.17 -2.23
N TYR A 49 -6.78 -7.02 -1.55
CA TYR A 49 -7.81 -6.71 -0.57
C TYR A 49 -9.22 -6.80 -1.16
N PHE A 50 -9.49 -6.11 -2.27
CA PHE A 50 -10.82 -6.12 -2.91
C PHE A 50 -11.23 -7.50 -3.41
N VAL A 51 -10.31 -8.22 -4.03
CA VAL A 51 -10.58 -9.58 -4.51
C VAL A 51 -10.86 -10.50 -3.32
N THR A 52 -10.12 -10.39 -2.22
CA THR A 52 -10.31 -11.20 -1.00
C THR A 52 -11.71 -11.03 -0.41
N ILE A 53 -12.19 -9.78 -0.28
CA ILE A 53 -13.53 -9.49 0.25
C ILE A 53 -14.65 -9.73 -0.78
N SER A 54 -14.32 -9.91 -2.06
CA SER A 54 -15.32 -10.16 -3.10
C SER A 54 -15.91 -11.58 -3.02
N HIS A 55 -17.12 -11.73 -3.52
CA HIS A 55 -17.77 -13.03 -3.74
C HIS A 55 -17.58 -13.55 -5.17
N TYR A 56 -16.56 -13.07 -5.87
CA TYR A 56 -16.37 -13.40 -7.28
C TYR A 56 -16.00 -14.88 -7.49
N LYS A 57 -16.64 -15.55 -8.46
CA LYS A 57 -16.46 -16.99 -8.73
C LYS A 57 -15.00 -17.38 -8.95
N TYR A 58 -14.24 -16.54 -9.66
CA TYR A 58 -12.84 -16.79 -10.00
C TYR A 58 -11.84 -16.09 -9.06
N ARG A 59 -12.28 -15.71 -7.85
CA ARG A 59 -11.46 -15.01 -6.85
C ARG A 59 -10.05 -15.59 -6.69
N HIS A 60 -9.93 -16.91 -6.53
CA HIS A 60 -8.65 -17.58 -6.26
C HIS A 60 -7.69 -17.56 -7.46
N ILE A 61 -8.21 -17.55 -8.69
CA ILE A 61 -7.40 -17.39 -9.91
C ILE A 61 -6.81 -15.98 -9.93
N PHE A 62 -7.65 -14.96 -9.71
CA PHE A 62 -7.20 -13.57 -9.65
C PHE A 62 -6.22 -13.33 -8.50
N LEU A 63 -6.43 -13.93 -7.33
CA LEU A 63 -5.46 -13.87 -6.23
C LEU A 63 -4.13 -14.50 -6.61
N GLY A 64 -4.13 -15.65 -7.30
CA GLY A 64 -2.90 -16.29 -7.77
C GLY A 64 -2.11 -15.38 -8.71
N VAL A 65 -2.80 -14.76 -9.67
CA VAL A 65 -2.18 -13.79 -10.59
C VAL A 65 -1.66 -12.56 -9.85
N LEU A 66 -2.43 -11.98 -8.93
CA LEU A 66 -2.03 -10.79 -8.17
C LEU A 66 -0.85 -11.08 -7.23
N PHE A 67 -0.85 -12.20 -6.53
CA PHE A 67 0.30 -12.61 -5.70
C PHE A 67 1.54 -12.85 -6.55
N SER A 68 1.41 -13.48 -7.71
CA SER A 68 2.51 -13.62 -8.67
C SER A 68 3.03 -12.26 -9.13
N ALA A 69 2.14 -11.32 -9.45
CA ALA A 69 2.51 -9.99 -9.88
C ALA A 69 3.25 -9.21 -8.79
N ILE A 70 2.77 -9.27 -7.53
CA ILE A 70 3.47 -8.67 -6.37
C ILE A 70 4.85 -9.30 -6.19
N TYR A 71 4.94 -10.62 -6.31
CA TYR A 71 6.21 -11.32 -6.18
C TYR A 71 7.21 -10.86 -7.22
N LEU A 72 6.80 -10.85 -8.49
CA LEU A 72 7.64 -10.47 -9.62
C LEU A 72 8.06 -8.99 -9.55
N THR A 73 7.23 -8.10 -9.00
CA THR A 73 7.62 -6.70 -8.77
C THR A 73 8.58 -6.55 -7.60
N LYS A 74 8.29 -7.19 -6.46
CA LYS A 74 9.11 -7.13 -5.25
C LYS A 74 8.82 -8.32 -4.35
N ALA A 75 9.64 -9.36 -4.45
CA ALA A 75 9.42 -10.65 -3.79
C ALA A 75 9.15 -10.54 -2.28
N SER A 76 9.90 -9.68 -1.58
CA SER A 76 9.73 -9.45 -0.13
C SER A 76 8.36 -8.88 0.25
N LEU A 77 7.72 -8.11 -0.65
CA LEU A 77 6.40 -7.54 -0.37
C LEU A 77 5.25 -8.54 -0.55
N MET A 78 5.45 -9.69 -1.20
CA MET A 78 4.38 -10.69 -1.33
C MET A 78 4.05 -11.36 0.01
N GLY A 79 5.04 -11.56 0.87
CA GLY A 79 4.87 -12.32 2.11
C GLY A 79 3.76 -11.74 3.00
N LEU A 80 3.75 -10.43 3.19
CA LEU A 80 2.78 -9.77 4.04
C LEU A 80 1.31 -9.94 3.58
N PRO A 81 0.89 -9.49 2.38
CA PRO A 81 -0.49 -9.66 1.92
C PRO A 81 -0.90 -11.14 1.84
N PHE A 82 0.04 -12.05 1.57
CA PHE A 82 -0.23 -13.49 1.59
C PHE A 82 -0.54 -14.01 3.01
N VAL A 83 0.26 -13.64 4.01
CA VAL A 83 0.01 -13.99 5.42
C VAL A 83 -1.30 -13.40 5.92
N ILE A 84 -1.61 -12.15 5.55
CA ILE A 84 -2.87 -11.49 5.90
C ILE A 84 -4.06 -12.24 5.29
N PHE A 85 -3.96 -12.64 4.01
CA PHE A 85 -4.98 -13.44 3.33
C PHE A 85 -5.19 -14.80 4.01
N CYS A 86 -4.12 -15.54 4.28
CA CYS A 86 -4.20 -16.83 4.96
C CYS A 86 -4.82 -16.70 6.35
N SER A 87 -4.42 -15.68 7.11
CA SER A 87 -4.98 -15.39 8.43
C SER A 87 -6.49 -15.11 8.35
N TYR A 88 -6.91 -14.31 7.37
CA TYR A 88 -8.32 -14.03 7.14
C TYR A 88 -9.12 -15.29 6.79
N GLU A 89 -8.63 -16.12 5.87
CA GLU A 89 -9.31 -17.34 5.45
C GLU A 89 -9.41 -18.35 6.60
N ILE A 90 -8.35 -18.49 7.41
CA ILE A 90 -8.36 -19.38 8.58
C ILE A 90 -9.34 -18.88 9.66
N ILE A 91 -9.31 -17.59 10.00
CA ILE A 91 -10.12 -17.06 11.11
C ILE A 91 -11.60 -16.96 10.72
N TYR A 92 -11.90 -16.48 9.51
CA TYR A 92 -13.28 -16.12 9.11
C TYR A 92 -13.93 -17.09 8.14
N ARG A 93 -13.16 -17.96 7.48
CA ARG A 93 -13.65 -18.87 6.43
C ARG A 93 -13.12 -20.30 6.58
N SER A 94 -12.70 -20.73 7.77
CA SER A 94 -12.14 -22.07 8.02
C SER A 94 -12.99 -23.23 7.49
N ARG A 95 -14.32 -23.12 7.60
CA ARG A 95 -15.26 -24.14 7.10
C ARG A 95 -15.24 -24.25 5.57
N ASP A 96 -15.08 -23.11 4.89
CA ASP A 96 -15.04 -23.02 3.43
C ASP A 96 -13.73 -23.57 2.84
N ILE A 97 -12.64 -23.59 3.62
CA ILE A 97 -11.33 -24.09 3.15
C ILE A 97 -11.43 -25.54 2.67
N LYS A 98 -12.08 -26.42 3.46
CA LYS A 98 -12.26 -27.83 3.08
C LYS A 98 -13.12 -27.98 1.83
N ILE A 99 -14.16 -27.15 1.69
CA ILE A 99 -15.09 -27.21 0.56
C ILE A 99 -14.40 -26.75 -0.73
N TYR A 100 -13.58 -25.70 -0.65
CA TYR A 100 -12.96 -25.06 -1.82
C TYR A 100 -11.46 -25.37 -1.98
N TRP A 101 -10.94 -26.44 -1.38
CA TRP A 101 -9.51 -26.77 -1.40
C TRP A 101 -8.89 -26.78 -2.81
N LYS A 102 -9.63 -27.26 -3.82
CA LYS A 102 -9.18 -27.26 -5.22
C LYS A 102 -8.92 -25.85 -5.76
N ARG A 103 -9.70 -24.85 -5.32
CA ARG A 103 -9.52 -23.45 -5.73
C ARG A 103 -8.28 -22.83 -5.07
N TYR A 104 -7.98 -23.19 -3.82
CA TYR A 104 -6.73 -22.80 -3.16
C TYR A 104 -5.52 -23.43 -3.85
N LEU A 105 -5.62 -24.72 -4.21
CA LEU A 105 -4.56 -25.39 -4.96
C LEU A 105 -4.34 -24.70 -6.32
N GLN A 106 -5.41 -24.35 -7.04
CA GLN A 106 -5.30 -23.57 -8.29
C GLN A 106 -4.58 -22.24 -8.10
N MET A 107 -4.88 -21.50 -7.02
CA MET A 107 -4.18 -20.25 -6.69
C MET A 107 -2.67 -20.48 -6.53
N VAL A 108 -2.29 -21.51 -5.78
CA VAL A 108 -0.88 -21.86 -5.53
C VAL A 108 -0.20 -22.31 -6.83
N LEU A 109 -0.87 -23.13 -7.64
CA LEU A 109 -0.34 -23.57 -8.93
C LEU A 109 -0.07 -22.39 -9.88
N ILE A 110 -0.97 -21.40 -9.92
CA ILE A 110 -0.74 -20.18 -10.71
C ILE A 110 0.52 -19.46 -10.21
N ILE A 111 0.68 -19.30 -8.89
CA ILE A 111 1.88 -18.68 -8.32
C ILE A 111 3.14 -19.44 -8.75
N VAL A 112 3.15 -20.77 -8.59
CA VAL A 112 4.29 -21.61 -8.96
C VAL A 112 4.60 -21.51 -10.45
N VAL A 113 3.60 -21.54 -11.33
CA VAL A 113 3.81 -21.46 -12.78
C VAL A 113 4.38 -20.11 -13.20
N PHE A 114 3.81 -18.99 -12.73
CA PHE A 114 4.26 -17.67 -13.12
C PHE A 114 5.62 -17.32 -12.51
N VAL A 115 5.78 -17.52 -11.20
CA VAL A 115 7.03 -17.22 -10.49
C VAL A 115 8.13 -18.20 -10.89
N GLY A 116 7.83 -19.50 -10.89
CA GLY A 116 8.78 -20.55 -11.27
C GLY A 116 9.20 -20.42 -12.73
N GLY A 117 8.25 -20.21 -13.64
CA GLY A 117 8.55 -19.98 -15.05
C GLY A 117 9.49 -18.79 -15.26
N TRP A 118 9.24 -17.66 -14.60
CA TRP A 118 10.11 -16.50 -14.68
C TRP A 118 11.50 -16.76 -14.09
N LEU A 119 11.59 -17.35 -12.89
CA LEU A 119 12.86 -17.67 -12.25
C LEU A 119 13.70 -18.67 -13.06
N THR A 120 13.07 -19.69 -13.66
CA THR A 120 13.74 -20.66 -14.52
C THR A 120 14.25 -19.99 -15.80
N LEU A 121 13.43 -19.18 -16.47
CA LEU A 121 13.87 -18.47 -17.67
C LEU A 121 15.03 -17.50 -17.37
N SER A 122 14.96 -16.79 -16.24
CA SER A 122 16.04 -15.90 -15.81
C SER A 122 17.30 -16.66 -15.41
N SER A 123 17.18 -17.83 -14.77
CA SER A 123 18.35 -18.65 -14.40
C SER A 123 19.03 -19.25 -15.63
N LEU A 124 18.28 -19.62 -16.67
CA LEU A 124 18.84 -20.08 -17.94
C LEU A 124 19.62 -18.97 -18.66
N LYS A 125 19.20 -17.71 -18.51
CA LYS A 125 19.85 -16.55 -19.15
C LYS A 125 21.06 -16.01 -18.37
N VAL A 126 20.97 -15.94 -17.04
CA VAL A 126 21.97 -15.24 -16.19
C VAL A 126 22.76 -16.22 -15.32
N GLY A 127 22.23 -17.41 -15.06
CA GLY A 127 22.79 -18.41 -14.16
C GLY A 127 22.08 -18.48 -12.80
N ILE A 128 22.43 -19.50 -12.00
CA ILE A 128 21.81 -19.76 -10.68
C ILE A 128 22.06 -18.65 -9.66
N SER A 129 23.12 -17.86 -9.86
CA SER A 129 23.44 -16.68 -9.02
C SER A 129 22.30 -15.66 -9.02
N PHE A 130 21.59 -15.50 -10.14
CA PHE A 130 20.40 -14.64 -10.23
C PHE A 130 19.32 -15.06 -9.24
N VAL A 131 19.00 -16.36 -9.19
CA VAL A 131 17.96 -16.89 -8.30
C VAL A 131 18.35 -16.67 -6.84
N LYS A 132 19.61 -16.95 -6.48
CA LYS A 132 20.11 -16.70 -5.12
C LYS A 132 20.01 -15.22 -4.75
N TYR A 133 20.44 -14.33 -5.64
CA TYR A 133 20.34 -12.89 -5.41
C TYR A 133 18.88 -12.44 -5.27
N TYR A 134 18.01 -12.84 -6.20
CA TYR A 134 16.62 -12.42 -6.22
C TYR A 134 15.85 -12.88 -4.98
N LEU A 135 16.07 -14.12 -4.54
CA LEU A 135 15.36 -14.68 -3.40
C LEU A 135 15.86 -14.16 -2.05
N PHE A 136 17.18 -13.94 -1.91
CA PHE A 136 17.79 -13.76 -0.59
C PHE A 136 18.49 -12.41 -0.37
N ALA A 137 18.77 -11.65 -1.44
CA ALA A 137 19.52 -10.39 -1.35
C ALA A 137 18.81 -9.18 -1.95
N SER A 138 17.81 -9.38 -2.82
CA SER A 138 17.10 -8.29 -3.52
C SER A 138 16.28 -7.40 -2.60
N ASP A 139 15.91 -7.90 -1.42
CA ASP A 139 15.13 -7.17 -0.43
C ASP A 139 15.98 -6.18 0.38
N GLN A 140 17.30 -6.17 0.18
CA GLN A 140 18.25 -5.29 0.85
C GLN A 140 18.17 -5.33 2.39
N GLY A 141 17.74 -6.46 2.98
CA GLY A 141 17.61 -6.62 4.43
C GLY A 141 16.26 -6.19 5.01
N VAL A 142 15.24 -5.90 4.19
CA VAL A 142 13.87 -5.60 4.66
C VAL A 142 13.22 -6.81 5.34
N MET A 143 13.57 -8.03 4.96
CA MET A 143 13.04 -9.26 5.59
C MET A 143 13.82 -9.69 6.83
N LYS A 144 14.96 -9.05 7.15
CA LYS A 144 15.71 -9.34 8.37
C LYS A 144 15.02 -8.69 9.57
N LEU A 145 14.35 -9.52 10.36
CA LEU A 145 13.68 -9.12 11.59
C LEU A 145 14.57 -9.40 12.80
N SER A 146 14.79 -8.38 13.63
CA SER A 146 15.48 -8.52 14.92
C SER A 146 14.92 -7.53 15.93
N LEU A 147 14.90 -7.90 17.21
CA LEU A 147 14.59 -6.98 18.31
C LEU A 147 15.62 -5.86 18.41
N GLU A 148 16.86 -6.11 17.97
CA GLU A 148 17.95 -5.12 17.92
C GLU A 148 17.63 -3.96 16.96
N PHE A 149 16.75 -4.19 15.98
CA PHE A 149 16.35 -3.18 15.00
C PHE A 149 15.07 -2.43 15.39
N PHE A 150 14.61 -2.53 16.64
CA PHE A 150 13.36 -1.90 17.05
C PHE A 150 13.40 -0.36 16.86
N LYS A 151 12.43 0.15 16.10
CA LYS A 151 12.29 1.58 15.77
C LYS A 151 10.88 2.06 16.07
N SER A 152 10.76 3.05 16.94
CA SER A 152 9.51 3.77 17.23
C SER A 152 9.16 4.83 16.17
N ASN A 153 10.12 5.19 15.30
CA ASN A 153 9.97 6.22 14.27
C ASN A 153 8.87 5.94 13.25
N TYR A 154 8.49 4.67 13.04
CA TYR A 154 7.43 4.32 12.10
C TYR A 154 6.06 4.90 12.47
N LEU A 155 5.75 5.10 13.76
CA LEU A 155 4.55 5.83 14.18
C LEU A 155 4.63 7.32 13.80
N TRP A 156 5.82 7.93 13.96
CA TRP A 156 6.05 9.30 13.50
C TRP A 156 5.91 9.40 11.98
N HIS A 157 6.39 8.42 11.21
CA HIS A 157 6.20 8.38 9.77
C HIS A 157 4.72 8.35 9.40
N VAL A 158 3.88 7.59 10.10
CA VAL A 158 2.42 7.59 9.89
C VAL A 158 1.84 8.97 10.22
N TYR A 159 2.20 9.55 11.36
CA TYR A 159 1.75 10.87 11.80
C TYR A 159 2.05 11.96 10.76
N TYR A 160 3.29 12.02 10.26
CA TYR A 160 3.69 12.97 9.22
C TYR A 160 3.10 12.66 7.85
N SER A 161 2.97 11.38 7.48
CA SER A 161 2.35 10.96 6.21
C SER A 161 0.88 11.32 6.13
N LEU A 162 0.17 11.29 7.25
CA LEU A 162 -1.21 11.75 7.40
C LEU A 162 -1.32 13.25 7.67
N GLN A 163 -0.25 14.00 7.36
CA GLN A 163 -0.16 15.45 7.46
C GLN A 163 -0.45 15.99 8.87
N ARG A 164 -0.25 15.17 9.92
CA ARG A 164 -0.59 15.43 11.33
C ARG A 164 -2.09 15.57 11.64
N ARG A 165 -2.85 16.08 10.67
CA ARG A 165 -4.24 16.52 10.79
C ARG A 165 -5.22 15.37 10.60
N PHE A 166 -4.94 14.46 9.66
CA PHE A 166 -5.77 13.27 9.46
C PHE A 166 -5.43 12.13 10.42
N PHE A 167 -4.33 12.27 11.18
CA PHE A 167 -3.91 11.25 12.15
C PHE A 167 -4.96 11.00 13.23
N PHE A 168 -5.59 12.04 13.78
CA PHE A 168 -6.64 11.86 14.78
C PHE A 168 -7.88 11.14 14.21
N VAL A 169 -8.27 11.46 12.98
CA VAL A 169 -9.40 10.79 12.31
C VAL A 169 -9.05 9.33 11.99
N PHE A 170 -7.79 9.06 11.64
CA PHE A 170 -7.27 7.70 11.48
C PHE A 170 -7.35 6.90 12.79
N CYS A 171 -6.89 7.47 13.91
CA CYS A 171 -7.00 6.85 15.23
C CYS A 171 -8.47 6.58 15.63
N LEU A 172 -9.36 7.55 15.41
CA LEU A 172 -10.81 7.35 15.61
C LEU A 172 -11.35 6.21 14.73
N GLY A 173 -10.92 6.13 13.47
CA GLY A 173 -11.25 5.04 12.57
C GLY A 173 -10.84 3.68 13.12
N ILE A 174 -9.61 3.56 13.65
CA ILE A 174 -9.13 2.34 14.30
C ILE A 174 -10.00 2.00 15.52
N ILE A 175 -10.25 2.96 16.41
CA ILE A 175 -11.08 2.78 17.61
C ILE A 175 -12.47 2.27 17.23
N PHE A 176 -13.07 2.79 16.16
CA PHE A 176 -14.38 2.33 15.69
C PHE A 176 -14.36 0.99 14.94
N LEU A 177 -13.21 0.57 14.41
CA LEU A 177 -13.06 -0.72 13.70
C LEU A 177 -12.81 -1.87 14.66
N ILE A 178 -12.03 -1.66 15.73
CA ILE A 178 -11.64 -2.71 16.70
C ILE A 178 -12.87 -3.46 17.26
N PRO A 179 -13.93 -2.80 17.78
CA PRO A 179 -15.13 -3.50 18.27
C PRO A 179 -15.86 -4.32 17.19
N LYS A 180 -15.66 -3.96 15.91
CA LYS A 180 -16.27 -4.61 14.75
C LYS A 180 -15.29 -5.48 13.97
N ILE A 181 -14.17 -5.88 14.56
CA ILE A 181 -13.17 -6.73 13.91
C ILE A 181 -13.73 -8.12 13.57
N LYS A 182 -14.79 -8.56 14.25
CA LYS A 182 -15.54 -9.78 13.92
C LYS A 182 -16.10 -9.77 12.49
N LEU A 183 -16.27 -8.59 11.89
CA LEU A 183 -16.52 -8.48 10.44
C LEU A 183 -15.19 -8.61 9.73
N GLY A 184 -14.98 -9.72 9.01
CA GLY A 184 -13.68 -10.02 8.42
C GLY A 184 -13.17 -8.95 7.41
N SER A 185 -14.04 -8.15 6.79
CA SER A 185 -13.62 -6.99 5.97
C SER A 185 -12.94 -5.89 6.80
N ASN A 186 -13.36 -5.71 8.06
CA ASN A 186 -12.77 -4.75 8.99
C ASN A 186 -11.44 -5.27 9.53
N PHE A 187 -11.35 -6.58 9.79
CA PHE A 187 -10.08 -7.24 10.09
C PHE A 187 -9.07 -6.99 8.97
N LEU A 188 -9.43 -7.30 7.73
CA LEU A 188 -8.55 -7.07 6.58
C LEU A 188 -8.14 -5.60 6.46
N LEU A 189 -9.08 -4.66 6.65
CA LEU A 189 -8.78 -3.24 6.58
C LEU A 189 -7.77 -2.79 7.66
N LEU A 190 -7.96 -3.23 8.91
CA LEU A 190 -7.07 -2.93 10.02
C LEU A 190 -5.68 -3.54 9.82
N VAL A 191 -5.62 -4.83 9.49
CA VAL A 191 -4.35 -5.55 9.37
C VAL A 191 -3.55 -5.04 8.17
N ASN A 192 -4.16 -4.78 7.01
CA ASN A 192 -3.44 -4.17 5.88
C ASN A 192 -3.00 -2.72 6.18
N GLY A 193 -3.75 -1.99 7.02
CA GLY A 193 -3.37 -0.66 7.48
C GLY A 193 -2.23 -0.66 8.49
N LEU A 194 -2.11 -1.66 9.36
CA LEU A 194 -1.21 -1.61 10.53
C LEU A 194 -0.05 -2.60 10.48
N ALA A 195 -0.17 -3.73 9.76
CA ALA A 195 0.82 -4.80 9.82
C ALA A 195 2.19 -4.37 9.28
N LEU A 196 2.25 -3.50 8.25
CA LEU A 196 3.53 -2.95 7.78
C LEU A 196 4.22 -2.07 8.83
N ILE A 197 3.46 -1.32 9.62
CA ILE A 197 4.03 -0.47 10.67
C ILE A 197 4.73 -1.39 11.69
N LEU A 198 4.04 -2.42 12.14
CA LEU A 198 4.60 -3.40 13.08
C LEU A 198 5.79 -4.13 12.47
N PHE A 199 5.67 -4.64 11.24
CA PHE A 199 6.74 -5.36 10.58
C PHE A 199 8.00 -4.49 10.43
N LEU A 200 7.87 -3.32 9.82
CA LEU A 200 9.00 -2.44 9.53
C LEU A 200 9.68 -1.88 10.80
N SER A 201 8.93 -1.73 11.90
CA SER A 201 9.48 -1.38 13.21
C SER A 201 10.52 -2.36 13.73
N PHE A 202 10.65 -3.57 13.19
CA PHE A 202 11.67 -4.55 13.59
C PHE A 202 12.66 -4.89 12.45
N THR A 203 12.71 -4.09 11.39
CA THR A 203 13.58 -4.34 10.23
C THR A 203 14.84 -3.47 10.23
N GLU A 204 15.92 -3.97 9.63
CA GLU A 204 17.21 -3.26 9.51
C GLU A 204 17.07 -1.90 8.81
N ARG A 205 16.18 -1.81 7.81
CA ARG A 205 15.96 -0.58 7.03
C ARG A 205 15.10 0.44 7.77
N ASP A 206 15.43 1.72 7.62
CA ASP A 206 14.63 2.84 8.14
C ASP A 206 14.28 3.78 6.98
N ASN A 207 13.14 3.52 6.35
CA ASN A 207 12.64 4.38 5.29
C ASN A 207 11.12 4.39 5.26
N ASN A 208 10.54 5.59 5.24
CA ASN A 208 9.11 5.82 5.27
C ASN A 208 8.39 5.32 4.01
N TRP A 209 9.09 5.20 2.87
CA TRP A 209 8.47 4.75 1.62
C TRP A 209 8.01 3.30 1.66
N TYR A 210 8.50 2.49 2.61
CA TYR A 210 8.08 1.09 2.73
C TYR A 210 6.64 0.97 3.26
N LEU A 211 6.10 2.06 3.82
CA LEU A 211 4.69 2.15 4.23
C LEU A 211 3.73 2.45 3.07
N LEU A 212 4.23 2.68 1.84
CA LEU A 212 3.39 3.01 0.69
C LEU A 212 2.20 2.06 0.50
N PRO A 213 2.35 0.73 0.65
CA PRO A 213 1.23 -0.19 0.49
C PRO A 213 0.13 -0.01 1.54
N SER A 214 0.42 0.55 2.72
CA SER A 214 -0.57 0.82 3.76
C SER A 214 -1.39 2.09 3.53
N VAL A 215 -0.89 3.04 2.71
CA VAL A 215 -1.52 4.36 2.52
C VAL A 215 -2.97 4.27 2.02
N PRO A 216 -3.32 3.45 1.01
CA PRO A 216 -4.72 3.30 0.59
C PRO A 216 -5.65 2.81 1.71
N PHE A 217 -5.13 1.96 2.61
CA PHE A 217 -5.88 1.44 3.75
C PHE A 217 -6.05 2.50 4.83
N TRP A 218 -5.04 3.34 5.09
CA TRP A 218 -5.19 4.48 6.00
C TRP A 218 -6.26 5.44 5.52
N SER A 219 -6.30 5.74 4.21
CA SER A 219 -7.35 6.56 3.61
C SER A 219 -8.76 5.97 3.75
N LEU A 220 -8.88 4.64 3.65
CA LEU A 220 -10.15 3.95 3.92
C LEU A 220 -10.51 3.96 5.41
N ILE A 221 -9.55 3.79 6.31
CA ILE A 221 -9.76 3.87 7.76
C ILE A 221 -10.23 5.29 8.16
N ILE A 222 -9.65 6.33 7.56
CA ILE A 222 -10.08 7.71 7.77
C ILE A 222 -11.51 7.92 7.28
N GLY A 223 -11.85 7.45 6.07
CA GLY A 223 -13.22 7.50 5.55
C GLY A 223 -14.22 6.80 6.49
N TYR A 224 -13.89 5.61 6.97
CA TYR A 224 -14.71 4.89 7.94
C TYR A 224 -14.85 5.65 9.27
N GLY A 225 -13.75 6.23 9.78
CA GLY A 225 -13.75 7.07 10.98
C GLY A 225 -14.68 8.27 10.83
N THR A 226 -14.59 8.99 9.71
CA THR A 226 -15.48 10.10 9.37
C THR A 226 -16.94 9.69 9.30
N PHE A 227 -17.24 8.55 8.66
CA PHE A 227 -18.60 8.01 8.59
C PHE A 227 -19.19 7.74 9.99
N ARG A 228 -18.41 7.12 10.88
CA ARG A 228 -18.86 6.82 12.24
C ARG A 228 -18.99 8.08 13.08
N PHE A 229 -18.08 9.04 12.92
CA PHE A 229 -18.11 10.31 13.63
C PHE A 229 -19.34 11.15 13.27
N ILE A 230 -19.62 11.35 11.98
CA ILE A 230 -20.77 12.14 11.50
C ILE A 230 -22.10 11.52 11.95
N ASN A 231 -22.17 10.19 12.03
CA ASN A 231 -23.37 9.47 12.45
C ASN A 231 -23.40 9.16 13.96
N LEU A 232 -22.49 9.73 14.75
CA LEU A 232 -22.46 9.52 16.20
C LEU A 232 -23.67 10.20 16.87
N ILE A 233 -24.01 11.42 16.44
CA ILE A 233 -25.11 12.22 16.97
C ILE A 233 -25.97 12.74 15.81
N PRO A 234 -27.04 12.03 15.42
CA PRO A 234 -27.85 12.37 14.24
C PRO A 234 -28.43 13.78 14.27
N LYS A 235 -28.78 14.29 15.46
CA LYS A 235 -29.38 15.63 15.65
C LYS A 235 -28.49 16.78 15.17
N ILE A 236 -27.16 16.62 15.24
CA ILE A 236 -26.19 17.64 14.86
C ILE A 236 -25.35 17.23 13.63
N LYS A 237 -25.85 16.28 12.83
CA LYS A 237 -25.14 15.70 11.69
C LYS A 237 -24.59 16.77 10.73
N TYR A 238 -25.40 17.76 10.36
CA TYR A 238 -24.98 18.82 9.45
C TYR A 238 -23.88 19.70 10.04
N PHE A 239 -23.97 20.03 11.33
CA PHE A 239 -22.91 20.73 12.04
C PHE A 239 -21.61 19.92 12.01
N LEU A 240 -21.65 18.62 12.34
CA LEU A 240 -20.48 17.74 12.28
C LEU A 240 -19.88 17.65 10.86
N ILE A 241 -20.72 17.60 9.82
CA ILE A 241 -20.26 17.62 8.43
C ILE A 241 -19.49 18.92 8.14
N ILE A 242 -20.03 20.08 8.52
CA ILE A 242 -19.39 21.37 8.32
C ILE A 242 -18.05 21.43 9.08
N THR A 243 -18.03 20.97 10.34
CA THR A 243 -16.83 20.90 11.18
C THR A 243 -15.77 19.98 10.60
N VAL A 244 -16.13 18.95 9.84
CA VAL A 244 -15.17 18.10 9.12
C VAL A 244 -14.73 18.76 7.82
N LEU A 245 -15.66 19.30 7.03
CA LEU A 245 -15.39 19.82 5.70
C LEU A 245 -14.52 21.08 5.70
N ILE A 246 -14.82 22.08 6.53
CA ILE A 246 -14.10 23.37 6.51
C ILE A 246 -12.61 23.16 6.81
N PRO A 247 -12.21 22.49 7.92
CA PRO A 247 -10.80 22.22 8.19
C PRO A 247 -10.19 21.34 7.11
N THR A 248 -10.90 20.31 6.62
CA THR A 248 -10.39 19.44 5.56
C THR A 248 -10.07 20.24 4.30
N LEU A 249 -10.97 21.12 3.85
CA LEU A 249 -10.76 21.96 2.66
C LEU A 249 -9.57 22.91 2.84
N TYR A 250 -9.50 23.62 3.97
CA TYR A 250 -8.38 24.52 4.29
C TYR A 250 -7.04 23.78 4.29
N VAL A 251 -6.99 22.64 4.98
CA VAL A 251 -5.82 21.77 5.09
C VAL A 251 -5.41 21.24 3.72
N SER A 252 -6.39 20.78 2.94
CA SER A 252 -6.18 20.23 1.61
C SER A 252 -5.60 21.26 0.66
N GLN A 253 -6.15 22.47 0.65
CA GLN A 253 -5.67 23.57 -0.17
C GLN A 253 -4.25 23.96 0.20
N LYS A 254 -3.95 24.07 1.51
CA LYS A 254 -2.60 24.39 1.99
C LYS A 254 -1.61 23.31 1.57
N THR A 255 -1.91 22.03 1.80
CA THR A 255 -1.01 20.93 1.43
C THR A 255 -0.86 20.79 -0.08
N TYR A 256 -1.92 21.01 -0.85
CA TYR A 256 -1.83 21.03 -2.30
C TYR A 256 -0.82 22.08 -2.78
N ARG A 257 -0.92 23.32 -2.27
CA ARG A 257 -0.02 24.42 -2.65
C ARG A 257 1.41 24.23 -2.17
N GLU A 258 1.61 23.87 -0.91
CA GLU A 258 2.94 23.85 -0.27
C GLU A 258 3.71 22.56 -0.55
N ASN A 259 3.02 21.43 -0.73
CA ASN A 259 3.70 20.13 -0.89
C ASN A 259 3.46 19.52 -2.27
N ILE A 260 2.22 19.47 -2.76
CA ILE A 260 1.89 18.70 -3.96
C ILE A 260 2.29 19.42 -5.24
N ILE A 261 2.02 20.73 -5.37
CA ILE A 261 2.43 21.51 -6.53
C ILE A 261 3.95 21.45 -6.73
N PRO A 262 4.79 21.72 -5.70
CA PRO A 262 6.24 21.56 -5.85
C PRO A 262 6.64 20.15 -6.26
N ILE A 263 6.00 19.10 -5.74
CA ILE A 263 6.27 17.73 -6.15
C ILE A 263 5.94 17.52 -7.63
N ILE A 264 4.79 18.01 -8.12
CA ILE A 264 4.41 17.86 -9.54
C ILE A 264 5.36 18.66 -10.43
N GLN A 265 5.67 19.89 -10.04
CA GLN A 265 6.53 20.83 -10.77
C GLN A 265 8.01 20.51 -10.67
N ALA A 266 8.43 19.72 -9.69
CA ALA A 266 9.77 19.13 -9.57
C ALA A 266 10.01 18.04 -10.64
N ASN A 267 9.48 18.23 -11.86
CA ASN A 267 10.05 17.57 -13.03
C ASN A 267 11.56 17.78 -12.95
N SER A 268 12.34 16.74 -13.28
CA SER A 268 13.77 16.87 -13.54
C SER A 268 13.96 18.20 -14.26
N GLY A 269 14.59 19.20 -13.62
CA GLY A 269 14.68 20.54 -14.18
C GLY A 269 15.16 20.44 -15.63
N SER A 270 14.86 21.43 -16.47
CA SER A 270 15.44 21.49 -17.83
C SER A 270 16.92 21.10 -17.81
N GLN A 271 17.64 21.53 -16.77
CA GLN A 271 19.01 21.16 -16.42
C GLN A 271 19.27 19.65 -16.20
N LEU A 272 18.41 18.89 -15.50
CA LEU A 272 18.58 17.44 -15.33
C LEU A 272 18.26 16.67 -16.61
N LYS A 273 17.29 17.16 -17.40
CA LYS A 273 16.98 16.58 -18.71
C LYS A 273 18.10 16.88 -19.70
N GLU A 274 18.63 18.09 -19.70
CA GLU A 274 19.81 18.51 -20.45
C GLU A 274 21.05 17.75 -20.01
N ALA A 275 21.26 17.55 -18.70
CA ALA A 275 22.35 16.73 -18.19
C ALA A 275 22.21 15.26 -18.60
N ALA A 276 21.02 14.68 -18.55
CA ALA A 276 20.79 13.32 -19.02
C ALA A 276 21.01 13.18 -20.54
N ILE A 277 20.56 14.16 -21.34
CA ILE A 277 20.81 14.21 -22.79
C ILE A 277 22.30 14.44 -23.08
N TYR A 278 22.96 15.29 -22.31
CA TYR A 278 24.38 15.57 -22.43
C TYR A 278 25.20 14.32 -22.10
N ILE A 279 24.90 13.66 -20.99
CA ILE A 279 25.53 12.39 -20.60
C ILE A 279 25.29 11.37 -21.71
N SER A 280 24.05 11.12 -22.14
CA SER A 280 23.77 10.13 -23.19
C SER A 280 24.43 10.44 -24.54
N LYS A 281 24.78 11.70 -24.82
CA LYS A 281 25.50 12.09 -26.04
C LYS A 281 27.02 11.99 -25.91
N ASN A 282 27.55 12.05 -24.69
CA ASN A 282 28.99 12.17 -24.43
C ASN A 282 29.56 10.99 -23.62
N SER A 283 28.75 10.00 -23.24
CA SER A 283 29.19 8.75 -22.61
C SER A 283 29.04 7.56 -23.56
N ASP A 284 29.93 6.59 -23.46
CA ASP A 284 29.81 5.32 -24.17
C ASP A 284 28.58 4.54 -23.62
N PRO A 285 27.82 3.81 -24.45
CA PRO A 285 26.75 2.94 -23.95
C PRO A 285 27.18 1.92 -22.88
N ASN A 286 28.48 1.65 -22.74
CA ASN A 286 29.03 0.79 -21.68
C ASN A 286 29.42 1.52 -20.39
N ASP A 287 29.32 2.86 -20.36
CA ASP A 287 29.70 3.65 -19.18
C ASP A 287 28.68 3.51 -18.05
N VAL A 288 29.19 3.37 -16.82
CA VAL A 288 28.37 3.33 -15.62
C VAL A 288 28.08 4.77 -15.18
N VAL A 289 26.87 5.24 -15.46
CA VAL A 289 26.40 6.54 -14.95
C VAL A 289 26.02 6.38 -13.47
N VAL A 290 26.88 6.85 -12.59
CA VAL A 290 26.60 6.93 -11.15
C VAL A 290 25.90 8.26 -10.87
N ARG A 291 24.63 8.19 -10.45
CA ARG A 291 23.88 9.35 -9.99
C ARG A 291 24.18 9.55 -8.49
N LEU A 292 24.73 10.71 -8.15
CA LEU A 292 25.14 11.08 -6.79
C LEU A 292 24.09 11.96 -6.11
N ASP A 293 22.80 11.69 -6.33
CA ASP A 293 21.70 12.41 -5.70
C ASP A 293 21.33 11.88 -4.30
#